data_AF-A0A3M0ZAG2-F1
#
_entry.id   AF-A0A3M0ZAG2-F1
#
_cell.length_a   1.000
_cell.length_b   1.000
_cell.length_c   1.000
_cell.angle_alpha   90.00
_cell.angle_beta   90.00
_cell.angle_gamma   90.00
#
_symmetry.space_group_name_H-M   'P 1'
#
loop_
_entity.id
_entity.type
_entity.pdbx_description
1 polymer ?
#
loop_
_entity_poly.entity_id
_entity_poly.type
_entity_poly.pdbx_seq_one_letter_code
_entity_poly.pdbx_strand_id
1 'polypeptide(L)'
;FLSQGKKPEQIAETMRTLTAKVEKSPVKEDAVLFAASAELRLKHWENAINLFQQYLKVAPQRQPFADIARLGVINAMLSSGDPQQFSNARQLISQYLNEVTDPVIKEKLQIAAVVACLLTNQREQAMTYLNAMKASKEESAGKMLAESLLTLIPQIPDNELKELANKFPPSLLLPPPAEDKAGKAEKPGKK
;
A
#
# COMPACT_ATOMS: atom_id res chain seq x y z
N PHE A 1 -1.36 0.70 21.29
CA PHE A 1 -0.93 1.77 22.23
C PHE A 1 -0.61 3.13 21.59
N LEU A 2 -0.46 3.30 20.27
CA LEU A 2 0.03 4.58 19.69
C LEU A 2 -0.90 5.31 18.71
N SER A 3 -2.10 4.80 18.43
CA SER A 3 -3.00 5.32 17.40
C SER A 3 -4.10 6.29 17.89
N GLN A 4 -4.37 6.38 19.20
CA GLN A 4 -5.43 7.28 19.67
C GLN A 4 -4.92 8.72 19.75
N GLY A 5 -5.13 9.46 18.65
CA GLY A 5 -5.01 10.92 18.59
C GLY A 5 -3.60 11.48 18.32
N LYS A 6 -2.59 10.64 18.14
CA LYS A 6 -1.25 11.12 17.77
C LYS A 6 -1.19 11.50 16.29
N LYS A 7 -0.62 12.67 16.00
CA LYS A 7 -0.39 13.11 14.62
C LYS A 7 0.70 12.24 13.95
N PRO A 8 0.66 12.04 12.61
CA PRO A 8 1.65 11.20 11.92
C PRO A 8 3.10 11.58 12.20
N GLU A 9 3.41 12.87 12.40
CA GLU A 9 4.75 13.37 12.74
C GLU A 9 5.23 12.82 14.08
N GLN A 10 4.34 12.79 15.07
CA GLN A 10 4.66 12.27 16.41
C GLN A 10 4.90 10.76 16.36
N ILE A 11 4.16 10.04 15.52
CA ILE A 11 4.34 8.61 15.33
C ILE A 11 5.69 8.36 14.65
N ALA A 12 6.00 9.06 13.56
CA ALA A 12 7.28 8.95 12.87
C ALA A 12 8.46 9.18 13.82
N GLU A 13 8.43 10.26 14.59
CA GLU A 13 9.50 10.60 15.53
C GLU A 13 9.65 9.59 16.68
N THR A 14 8.52 9.15 17.25
CA THR A 14 8.52 8.13 18.29
C THR A 14 9.14 6.82 17.76
N MET A 15 8.77 6.42 16.55
CA MET A 15 9.26 5.18 15.95
C MET A 15 10.74 5.26 15.58
N ARG A 16 11.22 6.39 15.05
CA ARG A 16 12.66 6.62 14.79
C ARG A 16 13.49 6.50 16.07
N THR A 17 13.00 7.09 17.17
CA THR A 17 13.68 6.99 18.47
C THR A 17 13.72 5.54 18.96
N LEU A 18 12.63 4.79 18.74
CA LEU A 18 12.52 3.41 19.18
C LEU A 18 13.43 2.46 18.36
N THR A 19 13.49 2.64 17.04
CA THR A 19 14.36 1.83 16.16
C THR A 19 15.84 2.05 16.43
N ALA A 20 16.22 3.25 16.89
CA ALA A 20 17.59 3.56 17.31
C ALA A 20 17.99 2.90 18.64
N LYS A 21 17.03 2.68 19.55
CA LYS A 21 17.29 2.14 20.90
C LYS A 21 17.19 0.62 21.00
N VAL A 22 16.44 -0.02 20.10
CA VAL A 22 16.14 -1.45 20.18
C VAL A 22 16.80 -2.16 19.00
N GLU A 23 18.00 -2.67 19.20
CA GLU A 23 18.81 -3.18 18.09
C GLU A 23 18.39 -4.58 17.61
N LYS A 24 17.91 -5.44 18.52
CA LYS A 24 17.53 -6.84 18.26
C LYS A 24 16.21 -7.21 18.96
N SER A 25 15.08 -6.80 18.40
CA SER A 25 13.76 -7.21 18.87
C SER A 25 12.77 -7.23 17.71
N PRO A 26 11.79 -8.15 17.69
CA PRO A 26 10.65 -8.10 16.75
C PRO A 26 9.92 -6.75 16.76
N VAL A 27 9.97 -6.05 17.91
CA VAL A 27 9.42 -4.71 18.07
C VAL A 27 10.11 -3.69 17.13
N LYS A 28 11.38 -3.91 16.78
CA LYS A 28 12.11 -3.06 15.82
C LYS A 28 11.51 -3.15 14.43
N GLU A 29 11.16 -4.36 13.98
CA GLU A 29 10.57 -4.58 12.66
C GLU A 29 9.21 -3.87 12.57
N ASP A 30 8.36 -4.07 13.59
CA ASP A 30 7.07 -3.41 13.67
C ASP A 30 7.25 -1.89 13.65
N ALA A 31 8.19 -1.36 14.46
CA ALA A 31 8.48 0.07 14.51
C ALA A 31 8.95 0.62 13.15
N VAL A 32 9.75 -0.12 12.38
CA VAL A 32 10.13 0.27 11.01
C VAL A 32 8.92 0.34 10.10
N LEU A 33 8.01 -0.65 10.16
CA LEU A 33 6.79 -0.65 9.35
C LEU A 33 5.85 0.50 9.72
N PHE A 34 5.69 0.79 11.01
CA PHE A 34 4.92 1.93 11.49
C PHE A 34 5.55 3.27 11.07
N ALA A 35 6.88 3.40 11.14
CA ALA A 35 7.60 4.57 10.66
C ALA A 35 7.39 4.76 9.15
N ALA A 36 7.54 3.70 8.35
CA ALA A 36 7.32 3.75 6.90
C ALA A 36 5.91 4.24 6.56
N SER A 37 4.91 3.71 7.26
CA SER A 37 3.50 4.10 7.09
C SER A 37 3.26 5.57 7.50
N ALA A 38 3.95 6.07 8.53
CA ALA A 38 3.87 7.46 8.94
C ALA A 38 4.51 8.39 7.91
N GLU A 39 5.72 8.08 7.43
CA GLU A 39 6.40 8.84 6.37
C GLU A 39 5.56 8.89 5.09
N LEU A 40 4.88 7.79 4.73
CA LEU A 40 3.94 7.77 3.61
C LEU A 40 2.79 8.78 3.80
N ARG A 41 2.18 8.82 4.99
CA ARG A 41 1.09 9.79 5.30
C ARG A 41 1.57 11.23 5.29
N LEU A 42 2.84 11.45 5.64
CA LEU A 42 3.51 12.75 5.59
C LEU A 42 3.97 13.13 4.18
N LYS A 43 3.71 12.29 3.17
CA LYS A 43 4.14 12.50 1.79
C LYS A 43 5.66 12.53 1.60
N HIS A 44 6.41 11.96 2.54
CA HIS A 44 7.85 11.77 2.42
C HIS A 44 8.14 10.48 1.65
N TRP A 45 7.88 10.50 0.35
CA TRP A 45 7.82 9.31 -0.49
C TRP A 45 9.10 8.47 -0.47
N GLU A 46 10.25 9.12 -0.61
CA GLU A 46 11.56 8.43 -0.60
C GLU A 46 11.84 7.76 0.75
N ASN A 47 11.57 8.45 1.86
CA ASN A 47 11.71 7.88 3.20
C ASN A 47 10.80 6.68 3.40
N ALA A 48 9.54 6.78 2.96
CA ALA A 48 8.60 5.67 3.02
C ALA A 48 9.09 4.46 2.24
N ILE A 49 9.53 4.65 0.98
CA ILE A 49 10.08 3.58 0.14
C ILE A 49 11.26 2.90 0.86
N ASN A 50 12.21 3.69 1.34
CA ASN A 50 13.41 3.18 2.01
C ASN A 50 13.07 2.36 3.25
N LEU A 51 12.16 2.84 4.10
CA LEU A 51 11.76 2.12 5.32
C LEU A 51 10.97 0.85 5.03
N PHE A 52 10.06 0.87 4.05
CA PHE A 52 9.37 -0.36 3.64
C PHE A 52 10.33 -1.39 3.03
N GLN A 53 11.28 -0.97 2.20
CA GLN A 53 12.31 -1.85 1.66
C GLN A 53 13.23 -2.40 2.75
N GLN A 54 13.58 -1.58 3.76
CA GLN A 54 14.32 -2.04 4.93
C GLN A 54 13.55 -3.13 5.68
N TYR A 55 12.25 -2.94 5.88
CA TYR A 55 11.37 -3.95 6.48
C TYR A 55 11.38 -5.26 5.66
N LEU A 56 11.20 -5.17 4.35
CA LEU A 56 11.17 -6.33 3.45
C LEU A 56 12.51 -7.07 3.41
N LYS A 57 13.64 -6.39 3.63
CA LYS A 57 14.96 -7.03 3.73
C LYS A 57 15.10 -7.90 4.98
N VAL A 58 14.50 -7.48 6.10
CA VAL A 58 14.65 -8.20 7.38
C VAL A 58 13.52 -9.20 7.64
N ALA A 59 12.32 -8.94 7.14
CA ALA A 59 11.12 -9.75 7.38
C ALA A 59 10.31 -10.04 6.08
N PRO A 60 10.92 -10.59 5.01
CA PRO A 60 10.28 -10.76 3.70
C PRO A 60 9.10 -11.74 3.68
N GLN A 61 9.02 -12.64 4.67
CA GLN A 61 8.01 -13.71 4.74
C GLN A 61 7.00 -13.52 5.87
N ARG A 62 7.10 -12.42 6.65
CA ARG A 62 6.24 -12.19 7.81
C ARG A 62 4.89 -11.65 7.36
N GLN A 63 3.99 -12.56 6.99
CA GLN A 63 2.64 -12.21 6.57
C GLN A 63 1.73 -11.86 7.76
N PRO A 64 0.79 -10.92 7.60
CA PRO A 64 0.47 -10.14 6.38
C PRO A 64 1.33 -8.87 6.21
N PHE A 65 2.30 -8.63 7.08
CA PHE A 65 3.04 -7.37 7.12
C PHE A 65 3.99 -7.16 5.94
N ALA A 66 4.58 -8.24 5.40
CA ALA A 66 5.37 -8.17 4.17
C ALA A 66 4.51 -7.71 2.98
N ASP A 67 3.28 -8.21 2.88
CA ASP A 67 2.32 -7.79 1.86
C ASP A 67 1.95 -6.31 1.98
N ILE A 68 1.71 -5.84 3.21
CA ILE A 68 1.48 -4.41 3.52
C ILE A 68 2.69 -3.57 3.11
N ALA A 69 3.91 -4.03 3.42
CA ALA A 69 5.12 -3.28 3.09
C ALA A 69 5.34 -3.17 1.57
N ARG A 70 5.08 -4.25 0.80
CA ARG A 70 5.14 -4.23 -0.67
C ARG A 70 4.15 -3.25 -1.26
N LEU A 71 2.89 -3.30 -0.80
CA LEU A 71 1.89 -2.29 -1.18
C LEU A 71 2.34 -0.88 -0.79
N GLY A 72 2.98 -0.71 0.36
CA GLY A 72 3.51 0.57 0.82
C GLY A 72 4.56 1.16 -0.13
N VAL A 73 5.50 0.34 -0.60
CA VAL A 73 6.48 0.74 -1.63
C VAL A 73 5.78 1.18 -2.91
N ILE A 74 4.87 0.36 -3.44
CA ILE A 74 4.14 0.64 -4.68
C ILE A 74 3.35 1.95 -4.56
N ASN A 75 2.67 2.17 -3.44
CA ASN A 75 1.90 3.38 -3.20
C ASN A 75 2.77 4.62 -3.14
N ALA A 76 3.91 4.54 -2.44
CA ALA A 76 4.85 5.65 -2.39
C ALA A 76 5.41 5.99 -3.76
N MET A 77 5.77 4.96 -4.56
CA MET A 77 6.24 5.13 -5.93
C MET A 77 5.20 5.83 -6.82
N LEU A 78 3.95 5.35 -6.81
CA LEU A 78 2.87 5.95 -7.60
C LEU A 78 2.49 7.36 -7.11
N SER A 79 2.60 7.62 -5.81
CA SER A 79 2.27 8.94 -5.23
C SER A 79 3.40 9.97 -5.39
N SER A 80 4.62 9.54 -5.71
CA SER A 80 5.78 10.42 -5.85
C SER A 80 5.66 11.41 -7.02
N GLY A 81 4.84 11.09 -8.02
CA GLY A 81 4.73 11.87 -9.25
C GLY A 81 5.89 11.63 -10.24
N ASP A 82 6.90 10.84 -9.87
CA ASP A 82 8.07 10.55 -10.70
C ASP A 82 7.73 9.47 -11.77
N PRO A 83 7.81 9.80 -13.07
CA PRO A 83 7.58 8.84 -14.15
C PRO A 83 8.43 7.58 -14.08
N GLN A 84 9.67 7.68 -13.59
CA GLN A 84 10.54 6.51 -13.42
C GLN A 84 9.97 5.56 -12.36
N GLN A 85 9.45 6.12 -11.26
CA GLN A 85 8.82 5.34 -10.20
C GLN A 85 7.53 4.66 -10.66
N PHE A 86 6.77 5.23 -11.59
CA PHE A 86 5.60 4.56 -12.16
C PHE A 86 5.97 3.27 -12.91
N SER A 87 7.08 3.32 -13.66
CA SER A 87 7.60 2.16 -14.38
C SER A 87 8.09 1.09 -13.42
N ASN A 88 8.83 1.48 -12.38
CA ASN A 88 9.30 0.58 -11.32
C ASN A 88 8.13 -0.07 -10.56
N ALA A 89 7.11 0.73 -10.20
CA ALA A 89 5.92 0.25 -9.52
C ALA A 89 5.20 -0.81 -10.35
N ARG A 90 5.05 -0.60 -11.66
CA ARG A 90 4.42 -1.58 -12.55
C ARG A 90 5.17 -2.90 -12.59
N GLN A 91 6.51 -2.87 -12.65
CA GLN A 91 7.32 -4.08 -12.59
C GLN A 91 7.09 -4.83 -11.28
N LEU A 92 7.13 -4.13 -10.13
CA LEU A 92 6.86 -4.73 -8.82
C LEU A 92 5.45 -5.31 -8.71
N ILE A 93 4.43 -4.58 -9.20
CA ILE A 93 3.04 -5.06 -9.23
C ILE A 93 2.95 -6.36 -10.02
N SER A 94 3.56 -6.44 -11.20
CA SER A 94 3.49 -7.65 -12.04
C SER A 94 4.12 -8.88 -11.38
N GLN A 95 5.22 -8.69 -10.64
CA GLN A 95 5.86 -9.76 -9.89
C GLN A 95 4.96 -10.21 -8.74
N TYR A 96 4.47 -9.25 -7.97
CA TYR A 96 3.81 -9.52 -6.70
C TYR A 96 2.34 -9.95 -6.84
N LEU A 97 1.65 -9.54 -7.90
CA LEU A 97 0.26 -9.96 -8.17
C LEU A 97 0.13 -11.47 -8.37
N ASN A 98 1.20 -12.14 -8.78
CA ASN A 98 1.26 -13.60 -8.93
C ASN A 98 1.56 -14.33 -7.61
N GLU A 99 2.13 -13.63 -6.62
CA GLU A 99 2.56 -14.22 -5.34
C GLU A 99 1.51 -14.01 -4.24
N VAL A 100 0.71 -12.94 -4.33
CA VAL A 100 -0.27 -12.60 -3.31
C VAL A 100 -1.44 -13.58 -3.28
N THR A 101 -1.75 -14.10 -2.09
CA THR A 101 -2.88 -15.00 -1.86
C THR A 101 -4.05 -14.30 -1.15
N ASP A 102 -3.78 -13.24 -0.39
CA ASP A 102 -4.80 -12.44 0.26
C ASP A 102 -5.64 -11.69 -0.78
N PRO A 103 -6.97 -11.92 -0.86
CA PRO A 103 -7.82 -11.33 -1.88
C PRO A 103 -7.93 -9.80 -1.75
N VAL A 104 -7.89 -9.26 -0.53
CA VAL A 104 -7.98 -7.82 -0.28
C VAL A 104 -6.70 -7.12 -0.75
N ILE A 105 -5.54 -7.71 -0.47
CA ILE A 105 -4.25 -7.19 -0.95
C ILE A 105 -4.17 -7.33 -2.48
N LYS A 106 -4.64 -8.44 -3.04
CA LYS A 106 -4.69 -8.67 -4.49
C LYS A 106 -5.55 -7.62 -5.20
N GLU A 107 -6.73 -7.32 -4.68
CA GLU A 107 -7.59 -6.27 -5.20
C GLU A 107 -6.87 -4.90 -5.17
N LYS A 108 -6.24 -4.56 -4.03
CA LYS A 108 -5.47 -3.32 -3.89
C LYS A 108 -4.33 -3.22 -4.91
N LEU A 109 -3.64 -4.33 -5.19
CA LEU A 109 -2.62 -4.38 -6.24
C LEU A 109 -3.20 -4.22 -7.64
N GLN A 110 -4.37 -4.79 -7.92
CA GLN A 110 -5.03 -4.62 -9.22
C GLN A 110 -5.42 -3.15 -9.43
N ILE A 111 -5.92 -2.47 -8.39
CA ILE A 111 -6.19 -1.03 -8.43
C ILE A 111 -4.88 -0.26 -8.70
N ALA A 112 -3.80 -0.59 -7.98
CA ALA A 112 -2.49 0.02 -8.21
C ALA A 112 -1.98 -0.23 -9.65
N ALA A 113 -2.25 -1.41 -10.22
CA ALA A 113 -1.90 -1.76 -11.59
C ALA A 113 -2.62 -0.86 -12.60
N VAL A 114 -3.93 -0.65 -12.41
CA VAL A 114 -4.73 0.26 -13.23
C VAL A 114 -4.15 1.67 -13.16
N VAL A 115 -3.90 2.19 -11.95
CA VAL A 115 -3.33 3.53 -11.76
C VAL A 115 -1.97 3.65 -12.45
N ALA A 116 -1.08 2.68 -12.28
CA ALA A 116 0.24 2.66 -12.93
C ALA A 116 0.12 2.68 -14.47
N CYS A 117 -0.82 1.90 -15.02
CA CYS A 117 -1.07 1.86 -16.46
C CYS A 117 -1.61 3.20 -16.98
N LEU A 118 -2.55 3.82 -16.27
CA LEU A 118 -3.10 5.13 -16.65
C LEU A 118 -2.03 6.24 -16.59
N LEU A 119 -1.21 6.26 -15.54
CA LEU A 119 -0.11 7.23 -15.41
C LEU A 119 0.95 7.10 -16.51
N THR A 120 1.08 5.91 -17.09
CA THR A 120 2.03 5.60 -18.17
C THR A 120 1.37 5.53 -19.56
N ASN A 121 0.12 5.99 -19.69
CA ASN A 121 -0.67 5.98 -20.94
C ASN A 121 -0.83 4.58 -21.58
N GLN A 122 -0.95 3.54 -20.78
CA GLN A 122 -1.12 2.16 -21.24
C GLN A 122 -2.58 1.73 -21.10
N ARG A 123 -3.46 2.33 -21.91
CA ARG A 123 -4.91 2.11 -21.85
C ARG A 123 -5.29 0.63 -21.94
N GLU A 124 -4.73 -0.10 -22.90
CA GLU A 124 -5.08 -1.51 -23.11
C GLU A 124 -4.78 -2.37 -21.88
N GLN A 125 -3.61 -2.20 -21.27
CA GLN A 125 -3.25 -2.91 -20.03
C GLN A 125 -4.15 -2.52 -18.86
N ALA A 126 -4.50 -1.23 -18.73
CA ALA A 126 -5.46 -0.79 -17.72
C ALA A 126 -6.81 -1.50 -17.88
N MET A 127 -7.32 -1.60 -19.12
CA MET A 127 -8.56 -2.30 -19.43
C MET A 127 -8.46 -3.81 -19.14
N THR A 128 -7.31 -4.44 -19.38
CA THR A 128 -7.09 -5.84 -18.98
C THR A 128 -7.24 -6.04 -17.48
N TYR A 129 -6.61 -5.20 -16.65
CA TYR A 129 -6.74 -5.29 -15.20
C TYR A 129 -8.17 -5.03 -14.72
N LEU A 130 -8.86 -4.04 -15.30
CA LEU A 130 -10.25 -3.73 -14.94
C LEU A 130 -11.21 -4.86 -15.30
N ASN A 131 -11.04 -5.48 -16.47
CA ASN A 131 -11.84 -6.64 -16.84
C ASN A 131 -11.58 -7.83 -15.90
N ALA A 132 -10.33 -8.06 -15.51
CA ALA A 132 -9.99 -9.10 -14.53
C ALA A 132 -10.65 -8.83 -13.16
N MET A 133 -10.65 -7.58 -12.70
CA MET A 133 -11.35 -7.17 -11.47
C MET A 133 -12.86 -7.38 -11.58
N LYS A 134 -13.49 -6.98 -12.70
CA LYS A 134 -14.92 -7.17 -12.94
C LYS A 134 -15.33 -8.64 -12.97
N ALA A 135 -14.49 -9.51 -13.54
CA ALA A 135 -14.69 -10.95 -13.57
C ALA A 135 -14.53 -11.62 -12.19
N SER A 136 -14.02 -10.90 -11.18
CA SER A 136 -13.97 -11.42 -9.82
C SER A 136 -15.38 -11.73 -9.30
N LYS A 137 -15.49 -12.88 -8.62
CA LYS A 137 -16.72 -13.29 -7.94
C LYS A 137 -16.98 -12.46 -6.68
N GLU A 138 -15.96 -11.81 -6.15
CA GLU A 138 -16.06 -10.98 -4.96
C GLU A 138 -16.74 -9.65 -5.30
N GLU A 139 -17.82 -9.35 -4.59
CA GLU A 139 -18.47 -8.05 -4.65
C GLU A 139 -17.72 -7.10 -3.73
N SER A 140 -16.95 -6.19 -4.32
CA SER A 140 -16.02 -5.33 -3.61
C SER A 140 -16.05 -3.91 -4.18
N ALA A 141 -15.49 -2.96 -3.42
CA ALA A 141 -15.37 -1.57 -3.88
C ALA A 141 -14.53 -1.46 -5.17
N GLY A 142 -13.52 -2.32 -5.33
CA GLY A 142 -12.72 -2.39 -6.55
C GLY A 142 -13.51 -2.91 -7.74
N LYS A 143 -14.48 -3.82 -7.56
CA LYS A 143 -15.37 -4.23 -8.65
C LYS A 143 -16.27 -3.08 -9.13
N MET A 144 -16.88 -2.33 -8.22
CA MET A 144 -17.68 -1.15 -8.55
C MET A 144 -16.82 -0.07 -9.26
N LEU A 145 -15.61 0.15 -8.75
CA LEU A 145 -14.64 1.04 -9.39
C LEU A 145 -14.26 0.54 -10.79
N ALA A 146 -14.08 -0.77 -10.96
CA ALA A 146 -13.75 -1.35 -12.25
C ALA A 146 -14.87 -1.14 -13.28
N GLU A 147 -16.12 -1.35 -12.88
CA GLU A 147 -17.29 -1.11 -13.73
C GLU A 147 -17.40 0.37 -14.13
N SER A 148 -17.20 1.29 -13.20
CA SER A 148 -17.21 2.72 -13.49
C SER A 148 -16.07 3.14 -14.43
N LEU A 149 -14.88 2.57 -14.27
CA LEU A 149 -13.72 2.94 -15.08
C LEU A 149 -13.78 2.32 -16.48
N LEU A 150 -14.34 1.11 -16.64
CA LEU A 150 -14.51 0.46 -17.94
C LEU A 150 -15.43 1.26 -18.88
N THR A 151 -16.41 1.99 -18.35
CA THR A 151 -17.28 2.87 -19.16
C THR A 151 -16.61 4.20 -19.48
N LEU A 152 -15.81 4.72 -18.56
CA LEU A 152 -15.22 6.05 -18.62
C LEU A 152 -13.93 6.11 -19.46
N ILE A 153 -12.99 5.17 -19.27
CA ILE A 153 -11.66 5.19 -19.91
C ILE A 153 -11.69 5.23 -21.45
N PRO A 154 -12.59 4.52 -22.16
CA PRO A 154 -12.66 4.60 -23.63
C PRO A 154 -13.06 5.98 -24.16
N GLN A 155 -13.68 6.83 -23.33
CA GLN A 155 -14.17 8.15 -23.70
C GLN A 155 -13.14 9.26 -23.38
N ILE A 156 -12.14 8.97 -22.56
CA ILE A 156 -11.14 9.94 -22.11
C ILE A 156 -9.94 9.93 -23.08
N PRO A 157 -9.56 11.08 -23.67
CA PRO A 157 -8.34 11.23 -24.45
C PRO A 157 -7.08 10.81 -23.70
N ASP A 158 -6.07 10.29 -24.40
CA ASP A 158 -4.80 9.81 -23.82
C ASP A 158 -4.11 10.84 -22.92
N ASN A 159 -4.13 12.12 -23.31
CA ASN A 159 -3.53 13.22 -22.57
C ASN A 159 -4.24 13.51 -21.24
N GLU A 160 -5.47 13.07 -21.05
CA GLU A 160 -6.28 13.27 -19.84
C GLU A 160 -6.28 12.06 -18.89
N LEU A 161 -5.78 10.89 -19.33
CA LEU A 161 -5.74 9.68 -18.49
C LEU A 161 -4.91 9.85 -17.21
N LYS A 162 -3.87 10.69 -17.25
CA LYS A 162 -3.06 11.01 -16.07
C LYS A 162 -3.85 11.80 -15.02
N GLU A 163 -4.70 12.73 -15.47
CA GLU A 163 -5.56 13.49 -14.57
C GLU A 163 -6.60 12.60 -13.91
N LEU A 164 -7.16 11.64 -14.65
CA LEU A 164 -8.01 10.61 -14.10
C LEU A 164 -7.28 9.80 -13.03
N ALA A 165 -6.07 9.33 -13.31
CA ALA A 165 -5.28 8.54 -12.36
C ALA A 165 -5.00 9.31 -11.06
N ASN A 166 -4.74 10.61 -11.14
CA ASN A 166 -4.50 11.48 -9.97
C ASN A 166 -5.73 11.64 -9.07
N LYS A 167 -6.94 11.35 -9.56
CA LYS A 167 -8.18 11.33 -8.74
C LYS A 167 -8.30 10.07 -7.88
N PHE A 168 -7.48 9.05 -8.12
CA PHE A 168 -7.43 7.80 -7.36
C PHE A 168 -6.11 7.71 -6.58
N PRO A 169 -5.94 8.51 -5.52
CA PRO A 169 -4.67 8.55 -4.81
C PRO A 169 -4.36 7.16 -4.21
N PRO A 170 -3.16 6.60 -4.47
CA PRO A 170 -2.74 5.29 -3.95
C PRO A 170 -2.78 5.21 -2.43
N SER A 171 -2.80 6.36 -1.72
CA SER A 171 -2.91 6.44 -0.27
C SER A 171 -4.16 5.76 0.32
N LEU A 172 -5.18 5.45 -0.49
CA LEU A 172 -6.35 4.66 -0.08
C LEU A 172 -6.06 3.15 0.06
N LEU A 173 -4.89 2.69 -0.37
CA LEU A 173 -4.60 1.27 -0.52
C LEU A 173 -3.97 0.64 0.73
N LEU A 174 -3.41 1.39 1.68
CA LEU A 174 -2.95 0.78 2.94
C LEU A 174 -4.07 0.77 4.00
N PRO A 175 -4.42 -0.40 4.57
CA PRO A 175 -5.21 -0.40 5.80
C PRO A 175 -4.43 0.37 6.89
N PRO A 176 -5.11 1.07 7.81
CA PRO A 176 -4.43 1.53 9.00
C PRO A 176 -3.77 0.30 9.65
N PRO A 177 -2.51 0.39 10.09
CA PRO A 177 -1.83 -0.76 10.66
C PRO A 177 -2.72 -1.29 11.80
N ALA A 178 -3.06 -2.58 11.71
CA ALA A 178 -4.02 -3.20 12.60
C ALA A 178 -3.60 -2.91 14.04
N GLU A 179 -4.50 -2.26 14.79
CA GLU A 179 -4.32 -2.14 16.23
C GLU A 179 -4.32 -3.55 16.78
N ASP A 180 -3.15 -4.06 17.09
CA ASP A 180 -3.04 -5.37 17.70
C ASP A 180 -3.90 -5.34 18.98
N LYS A 181 -5.03 -6.04 18.94
CA LYS A 181 -5.90 -6.26 20.10
C LYS A 181 -5.24 -7.24 21.08
N ALA A 182 -3.97 -7.62 20.86
CA ALA A 182 -3.09 -8.26 21.83
C ALA A 182 -2.86 -7.35 23.05
N GLY A 183 -3.85 -7.30 23.93
CA GLY A 183 -3.81 -6.50 25.15
C GLY A 183 -4.96 -6.74 26.11
N LYS A 184 -5.91 -7.63 25.79
CA LYS A 184 -6.75 -8.25 26.83
C LYS A 184 -6.05 -9.51 27.32
N ALA A 185 -4.92 -9.35 28.01
CA ALA A 185 -4.49 -10.38 28.93
C ALA A 185 -5.57 -10.49 30.00
N GLU A 186 -6.32 -11.60 30.01
CA GLU A 186 -7.16 -11.99 31.13
C GLU A 186 -6.30 -11.91 32.39
N LYS A 187 -6.67 -11.05 33.32
CA LYS A 187 -6.05 -11.05 34.64
C LYS A 187 -6.30 -12.45 35.24
N PRO A 188 -5.25 -13.20 35.64
CA PRO A 188 -5.48 -14.44 36.35
C PRO A 188 -6.23 -14.11 37.63
N GLY A 189 -7.42 -14.70 37.79
CA GLY A 189 -8.22 -14.56 38.98
C GLY A 189 -7.39 -14.93 40.21
N LYS A 190 -7.26 -13.99 41.15
CA LYS A 190 -6.74 -14.30 42.48
C LYS A 190 -7.74 -15.25 43.14
N LYS A 191 -7.30 -16.47 43.42
CA LYS A 191 -7.94 -17.35 44.40
C LYS A 191 -7.75 -16.79 45.81
#